data_AF-A0A1H6BDK1-F1
#
_entry.id   AF-A0A1H6BDK1-F1
#
_cell.length_a   1.000
_cell.length_b   1.000
_cell.length_c   1.000
_cell.angle_alpha   90.00
_cell.angle_beta   90.00
_cell.angle_gamma   90.00
#
_symmetry.space_group_name_H-M   'P 1'
#
loop_
_entity.id
_entity.type
_entity.pdbx_description
1 polymer ?
#
loop_
_entity_poly.entity_id
_entity_poly.type
_entity_poly.pdbx_seq_one_letter_code
_entity_poly.pdbx_strand_id
1 'polypeptide(L)'
;MEGYFTRDGKPDYFADGFLNDPKLFSLLKISPEELKAELAKGKSVVEVAASKNVSKQQVIAVISQTQVDGQLQGEKQGEVPKSNQSNEQMLKAIEPKVLQVIEHKNEPSSKK
;
A
#
# COMPACT_ATOMS: atom_id res chain seq x y z
N MET A 1 -7.61 -16.93 1.68
CA MET A 1 -7.42 -15.61 1.03
C MET A 1 -6.09 -15.67 0.32
N GLU A 2 -6.09 -15.69 -1.01
CA GLU A 2 -4.85 -15.51 -1.77
C GLU A 2 -4.46 -14.03 -1.68
N GLY A 3 -3.21 -13.72 -1.33
CA GLY A 3 -2.71 -12.34 -1.40
C GLY A 3 -2.82 -11.84 -2.84
N TYR A 4 -3.47 -10.69 -3.03
CA TYR A 4 -3.75 -10.16 -4.36
C TYR A 4 -2.46 -9.70 -5.04
N PHE A 5 -1.60 -9.04 -4.27
CA PHE A 5 -0.25 -8.65 -4.68
C PHE A 5 0.78 -9.73 -4.38
N THR A 6 1.83 -9.75 -5.20
CA THR A 6 2.93 -10.71 -5.09
C THR A 6 4.27 -10.01 -5.00
N ARG A 7 5.15 -10.58 -4.19
CA ARG A 7 6.57 -10.26 -4.10
C ARG A 7 7.41 -11.42 -4.59
N ASP A 8 8.19 -11.17 -5.64
CA ASP A 8 9.09 -12.17 -6.24
C ASP A 8 8.37 -13.50 -6.59
N GLY A 9 7.15 -13.38 -7.12
CA GLY A 9 6.29 -14.51 -7.49
C GLY A 9 5.58 -15.22 -6.34
N LYS A 10 5.72 -14.74 -5.09
CA LYS A 10 5.01 -15.26 -3.92
C LYS A 10 3.96 -14.25 -3.41
N PRO A 11 2.84 -14.68 -2.82
CA PRO A 11 1.87 -13.76 -2.22
C PRO A 11 2.53 -12.85 -1.18
N ASP A 12 2.30 -11.54 -1.28
CA ASP A 12 2.81 -10.56 -0.30
C ASP A 12 1.63 -9.96 0.49
N TYR A 13 1.25 -10.65 1.56
CA TYR A 13 0.17 -10.22 2.45
C TYR A 13 0.48 -8.91 3.16
N PHE A 14 1.77 -8.58 3.35
CA PHE A 14 2.16 -7.32 3.94
C PHE A 14 1.84 -6.20 2.96
N ALA A 15 2.30 -6.28 1.72
CA ALA A 15 1.98 -5.31 0.67
C ALA A 15 0.47 -5.22 0.41
N ASP A 16 -0.25 -6.35 0.46
CA ASP A 16 -1.71 -6.38 0.25
C ASP A 16 -2.46 -5.44 1.19
N GLY A 17 -2.13 -5.48 2.49
CA GLY A 17 -2.74 -4.63 3.50
C GLY A 17 -2.50 -3.13 3.31
N PHE A 18 -1.59 -2.72 2.42
CA PHE A 18 -1.32 -1.31 2.10
C PHE A 18 -1.76 -0.92 0.69
N LEU A 19 -1.65 -1.85 -0.28
CA LEU A 19 -1.86 -1.57 -1.70
C LEU A 19 -3.26 -1.94 -2.17
N ASN A 20 -3.94 -2.84 -1.48
CA ASN A 20 -5.31 -3.25 -1.81
C ASN A 20 -6.33 -2.25 -1.24
N ASP A 21 -6.18 -0.98 -1.59
CA ASP A 21 -6.97 0.13 -1.07
C ASP A 21 -7.70 0.89 -2.19
N PRO A 22 -9.04 1.05 -2.12
CA PRO A 22 -9.80 1.78 -3.13
C PRO A 22 -9.40 3.26 -3.24
N LYS A 23 -8.94 3.91 -2.17
CA LYS A 23 -8.48 5.30 -2.24
C LYS A 23 -7.17 5.41 -3.02
N LEU A 24 -6.26 4.45 -2.86
CA LEU A 24 -5.04 4.35 -3.66
C LEU A 24 -5.35 4.17 -5.16
N PHE A 25 -6.24 3.24 -5.52
CA PHE A 25 -6.64 3.03 -6.92
C PHE A 25 -7.25 4.28 -7.54
N SER A 26 -8.10 4.97 -6.78
CA SER A 26 -8.73 6.23 -7.20
C SER A 26 -7.70 7.34 -7.40
N LEU A 27 -6.71 7.45 -6.49
CA LEU A 27 -5.62 8.43 -6.59
C LEU A 27 -4.79 8.20 -7.86
N LEU A 28 -4.43 6.94 -8.12
CA LEU A 28 -3.60 6.54 -9.25
C LEU A 28 -4.37 6.49 -10.58
N LYS A 29 -5.70 6.52 -10.53
CA LYS A 29 -6.59 6.35 -11.69
C LYS A 29 -6.27 5.06 -12.46
N ILE A 30 -6.10 3.96 -11.71
CA ILE A 30 -5.86 2.61 -12.24
C ILE A 30 -6.70 1.60 -11.47
N SER A 31 -6.98 0.46 -12.10
CA SER A 31 -7.60 -0.67 -11.42
C SER A 31 -6.57 -1.48 -10.60
N PRO A 32 -7.02 -2.27 -9.60
CA PRO A 32 -6.16 -3.19 -8.86
C PRO A 32 -5.37 -4.14 -9.77
N GLU A 33 -6.02 -4.65 -10.82
CA GLU A 33 -5.40 -5.54 -11.82
C GLU A 33 -4.28 -4.85 -12.60
N GLU A 34 -4.47 -3.57 -12.96
CA GLU A 34 -3.44 -2.78 -13.65
C GLU A 34 -2.25 -2.50 -12.74
N LEU A 35 -2.49 -2.13 -11.47
CA LEU A 35 -1.40 -1.95 -10.51
C LEU A 35 -0.61 -3.26 -10.35
N LYS A 36 -1.30 -4.38 -10.17
CA LYS A 36 -0.68 -5.70 -10.07
C LYS A 36 0.18 -6.03 -11.29
N ALA A 37 -0.33 -5.77 -12.49
CA ALA A 37 0.40 -6.02 -13.73
C ALA A 37 1.66 -5.17 -13.85
N GLU A 38 1.60 -3.89 -13.46
CA GLU A 38 2.77 -3.00 -13.47
C GLU A 38 3.83 -3.44 -12.44
N LEU A 39 3.40 -3.84 -11.24
CA LEU A 39 4.32 -4.36 -10.22
C LEU A 39 4.94 -5.70 -10.63
N ALA A 40 4.21 -6.55 -11.36
CA ALA A 40 4.74 -7.80 -11.90
C ALA A 40 5.81 -7.58 -12.99
N LYS A 41 5.78 -6.43 -13.68
CA LYS A 41 6.83 -6.00 -14.62
C LYS A 41 8.10 -5.49 -13.91
N GLY A 42 8.12 -5.51 -12.58
CA GLY A 42 9.25 -5.04 -11.77
C GLY A 42 9.25 -3.53 -11.51
N LYS A 43 8.15 -2.82 -11.77
CA LYS A 43 8.00 -1.43 -11.36
C LYS A 43 7.65 -1.35 -9.88
N SER A 44 8.04 -0.26 -9.21
CA SER A 44 7.53 0.07 -7.88
C SER A 44 6.24 0.88 -7.96
N VAL A 45 5.48 0.94 -6.87
CA VAL A 45 4.26 1.76 -6.79
C VAL A 45 4.59 3.24 -7.00
N VAL A 46 5.76 3.69 -6.54
CA VAL A 46 6.24 5.06 -6.77
C VAL A 46 6.44 5.36 -8.26
N GLU A 47 6.97 4.41 -9.03
CA GLU A 47 7.14 4.58 -10.49
C GLU A 47 5.81 4.58 -11.24
N VAL A 48 4.87 3.73 -10.81
CA VAL A 48 3.50 3.71 -11.34
C VAL A 48 2.81 5.04 -11.04
N ALA A 49 2.94 5.54 -9.81
CA ALA A 49 2.40 6.82 -9.39
C ALA A 49 2.99 7.99 -10.17
N ALA A 50 4.31 8.04 -10.33
CA ALA A 50 4.98 9.08 -11.11
C ALA A 50 4.47 9.10 -12.56
N SER A 51 4.25 7.92 -13.17
CA SER A 51 3.67 7.79 -14.51
C SER A 51 2.24 8.33 -14.62
N LYS A 52 1.53 8.43 -13.48
CA LYS A 52 0.16 8.96 -13.36
C LYS A 52 0.12 10.41 -12.86
N ASN A 53 1.27 11.11 -12.83
CA ASN A 53 1.42 12.45 -12.26
C ASN A 53 1.07 12.53 -10.76
N VAL A 54 1.22 11.41 -10.04
CA VAL A 54 1.02 11.32 -8.59
C VAL A 54 2.38 11.27 -7.91
N SER A 55 2.62 12.20 -6.97
CA SER A 55 3.88 12.24 -6.24
C SER A 55 3.97 11.14 -5.18
N LYS A 56 5.19 10.68 -4.88
CA LYS A 56 5.48 9.73 -3.77
C LYS A 56 4.79 10.13 -2.46
N GLN A 57 4.84 11.42 -2.11
CA GLN A 57 4.21 11.95 -0.89
C GLN A 57 2.68 11.79 -0.88
N GLN A 58 2.02 11.92 -2.03
CA GLN A 58 0.56 11.71 -2.13
C GLN A 58 0.20 10.24 -1.88
N VAL A 59 0.99 9.31 -2.45
CA VAL A 59 0.83 7.87 -2.21
C VAL A 59 1.00 7.54 -0.73
N ILE A 60 2.07 8.05 -0.11
CA ILE A 60 2.35 7.85 1.33
C ILE A 60 1.18 8.36 2.17
N ALA A 61 0.71 9.58 1.90
CA ALA A 61 -0.37 10.20 2.65
C ALA A 61 -1.67 9.39 2.57
N VAL A 62 -2.09 8.97 1.37
CA VAL A 62 -3.33 8.20 1.18
C VAL A 62 -3.26 6.86 1.90
N ILE A 63 -2.18 6.09 1.68
CA ILE A 63 -2.04 4.76 2.30
C ILE A 63 -1.96 4.88 3.82
N SER A 64 -1.14 5.80 4.34
CA SER A 64 -0.98 6.00 5.78
C SER A 64 -2.29 6.42 6.44
N GLN A 65 -3.05 7.31 5.78
CA GLN A 65 -4.33 7.78 6.29
C GLN A 65 -5.39 6.68 6.28
N THR A 66 -5.47 5.86 5.22
CA THR A 66 -6.37 4.70 5.18
C THR A 66 -6.12 3.75 6.35
N GLN A 67 -4.86 3.43 6.61
CA GLN A 67 -4.50 2.48 7.67
C GLN A 67 -4.80 3.03 9.08
N VAL A 68 -4.53 4.32 9.30
CA VAL A 68 -4.86 4.99 10.56
C VAL A 68 -6.38 5.06 10.75
N ASP A 69 -7.11 5.41 9.70
CA ASP A 69 -8.57 5.49 9.73
C ASP A 69 -9.21 4.11 9.99
N GLY A 70 -8.70 3.05 9.37
CA GLY A 70 -9.12 1.67 9.64
C GLY A 70 -8.90 1.26 11.10
N GLN A 71 -7.75 1.61 11.68
CA GLN A 71 -7.49 1.36 13.10
C GLN A 71 -8.50 2.12 13.99
N LEU A 72 -8.67 3.42 13.77
CA LEU A 72 -9.61 4.26 14.52
C LEU A 72 -11.05 3.77 14.42
N GLN A 73 -11.47 3.29 13.24
CA GLN A 73 -12.79 2.71 13.04
C GLN A 73 -12.96 1.41 13.83
N GLY A 74 -12.00 0.49 13.77
CA GLY A 74 -12.04 -0.74 14.56
C GLY A 74 -12.03 -0.46 16.08
N GLU A 75 -11.29 0.55 16.53
CA GLU A 75 -11.29 0.98 17.95
C GLU A 75 -12.65 1.55 18.38
N LYS A 76 -13.32 2.30 17.49
CA LYS A 76 -14.67 2.82 17.72
C LYS A 76 -15.72 1.70 17.75
N GLN A 77 -15.55 0.69 16.92
CA GLN A 77 -16.44 -0.48 16.84
C GLN A 77 -16.13 -1.54 17.90
N GLY A 78 -14.99 -1.45 18.59
CA GLY A 78 -14.55 -2.42 19.60
C GLY A 78 -13.95 -3.71 19.00
N GLU A 79 -13.64 -3.71 17.70
CA GLU A 79 -13.03 -4.84 16.98
C GLU A 79 -11.53 -4.96 17.26
N VAL A 80 -10.88 -3.83 17.57
CA VAL A 80 -9.48 -3.79 18.00
C VAL A 80 -9.36 -3.02 19.33
N PRO A 81 -8.37 -3.34 20.17
CA PRO A 81 -8.11 -2.60 21.41
C PRO A 81 -7.83 -1.13 21.11
N LYS A 82 -8.35 -0.23 21.96
CA LYS A 82 -8.00 1.19 21.89
C LYS A 82 -6.50 1.39 22.11
N SER A 83 -5.87 2.03 21.15
CA SER A 83 -4.50 2.51 21.23
C SER A 83 -4.47 3.85 21.98
N ASN A 84 -3.52 4.03 22.88
CA ASN A 84 -3.24 5.33 23.51
C ASN A 84 -2.41 6.27 22.60
N GLN A 85 -2.27 5.94 21.31
CA GLN A 85 -1.47 6.70 20.36
C GLN A 85 -2.32 7.76 19.69
N SER A 86 -1.81 8.99 19.58
CA SER A 86 -2.42 10.03 18.73
C SER A 86 -2.31 9.66 17.25
N ASN A 87 -3.23 10.18 16.42
CA ASN A 87 -3.20 9.97 14.96
C ASN A 87 -1.82 10.27 14.34
N GLU A 88 -1.14 11.33 14.78
CA GLU A 88 0.22 11.67 14.32
C GLU A 88 1.27 10.61 14.66
N GLN A 89 1.16 9.97 15.84
CA GLN A 89 2.06 8.89 16.24
C GLN A 89 1.82 7.64 15.38
N MET A 90 0.56 7.36 15.06
CA MET A 90 0.19 6.23 14.19
C MET A 90 0.70 6.46 12.76
N LEU A 91 0.56 7.68 12.24
CA LEU A 91 1.11 8.08 10.94
C LEU A 91 2.63 7.91 10.90
N LYS A 92 3.37 8.47 11.87
CA LYS A 92 4.82 8.30 11.95
C LYS A 92 5.27 6.84 12.05
N ALA A 93 4.51 6.02 12.76
CA ALA A 93 4.81 4.58 12.91
C ALA A 93 4.57 3.79 11.62
N ILE A 94 3.65 4.26 10.77
CA ILE A 94 3.27 3.55 9.54
C ILE A 94 4.00 4.03 8.30
N GLU A 95 4.38 5.31 8.23
CA GLU A 95 5.17 5.89 7.14
C GLU A 95 6.36 5.02 6.69
N PRO A 96 7.25 4.52 7.57
CA PRO A 96 8.38 3.68 7.14
C PRO A 96 7.93 2.34 6.53
N LYS A 97 6.80 1.79 6.99
CA LYS A 97 6.21 0.55 6.43
C LYS A 97 5.65 0.82 5.04
N VAL A 98 4.93 1.94 4.87
CA VAL A 98 4.41 2.38 3.58
C VAL A 98 5.56 2.60 2.61
N LEU A 99 6.61 3.31 3.02
CA LEU A 99 7.82 3.51 2.22
C LEU A 99 8.42 2.19 1.73
N GLN A 100 8.59 1.21 2.64
CA GLN A 100 9.11 -0.11 2.27
C GLN A 100 8.26 -0.79 1.19
N VAL A 101 6.93 -0.70 1.28
CA VAL A 101 6.01 -1.32 0.31
C VAL A 101 6.05 -0.60 -1.03
N ILE A 102 5.94 0.73 -1.04
CA ILE A 102 5.78 1.49 -2.29
C ILE A 102 7.08 1.61 -3.08
N GLU A 103 8.24 1.52 -2.42
CA GLU A 103 9.55 1.60 -3.07
C GLU A 103 10.08 0.23 -3.50
N HIS A 104 9.48 -0.86 -2.98
CA HIS A 104 9.87 -2.19 -3.38
C HIS A 104 9.58 -2.42 -4.86
N LYS A 105 10.56 -3.00 -5.55
CA LYS A 105 10.46 -3.48 -6.92
C LYS A 105 10.54 -4.99 -6.89
N ASN A 106 9.58 -5.64 -7.52
CA ASN A 106 9.68 -7.07 -7.77
C ASN A 106 10.84 -7.34 -8.71
N GLU A 107 11.55 -8.44 -8.47
CA GLU A 107 12.44 -8.95 -9.49
C GLU A 107 11.59 -9.36 -10.70
N PRO A 108 11.75 -8.71 -11.88
CA PRO A 108 11.07 -9.16 -13.08
C PRO A 108 11.54 -10.60 -13.29
N SER A 109 10.61 -11.54 -13.26
CA SER A 109 10.91 -12.97 -13.29
C SER A 109 11.68 -13.28 -14.58
N SER A 110 13.01 -13.19 -14.53
CA SER A 110 13.90 -13.64 -15.59
C SER A 110 13.89 -15.16 -15.53
N LYS A 111 12.81 -15.76 -16.01
CA LYS A 111 12.84 -17.16 -16.41
C LYS A 111 13.75 -17.25 -17.62
N LYS A 112 15.01 -17.63 -17.35
CA LYS A 112 15.86 -18.35 -18.31
C LYS A 112 15.15 -19.62 -18.77
#